data_AF-A0AAD0KUZ5-F1
#
_entry.id   AF-A0AAD0KUZ5-F1
#
_cell.length_a   1.000
_cell.length_b   1.000
_cell.length_c   1.000
_cell.angle_alpha   90.00
_cell.angle_beta   90.00
_cell.angle_gamma   90.00
#
_symmetry.space_group_name_H-M   'P 1'
#
loop_
_entity.id
_entity.type
_entity.pdbx_description
1 polymer ?
#
loop_
_entity_poly.entity_id
_entity_poly.type
_entity_poly.pdbx_seq_one_letter_code
_entity_poly.pdbx_strand_id
1 'polypeptide(L)'
;MCKAEDLDQLAGSLSDVAHEEVVCDLISEGAVFELLEQVGDIDVLVPNAGFPKSGLLEGSKHDEINRTFRVNLEASVRMTRDLLLG
;
A
#
# COMPACT_ATOMS: atom_id res chain seq x y z
N MET A 1 5.42 -16.49 -1.64
CA MET A 1 5.86 -15.65 -2.77
C MET A 1 6.33 -14.32 -2.20
N CYS A 2 7.37 -13.75 -2.78
CA CYS A 2 7.83 -12.42 -2.42
C CYS A 2 6.83 -11.39 -2.94
N LYS A 3 6.63 -10.27 -2.24
CA LYS A 3 5.71 -9.22 -2.69
C LYS A 3 6.05 -8.65 -4.08
N ALA A 4 7.33 -8.70 -4.47
CA ALA A 4 7.75 -8.32 -5.82
C ALA A 4 7.20 -9.30 -6.88
N GLU A 5 7.25 -10.61 -6.62
CA GLU A 5 6.73 -11.63 -7.54
C GLU A 5 5.21 -11.52 -7.70
N ASP A 6 4.49 -11.21 -6.61
CA ASP A 6 3.04 -10.98 -6.64
C ASP A 6 2.69 -9.72 -7.48
N LEU A 7 3.53 -8.68 -7.42
CA LEU A 7 3.36 -7.46 -8.22
C LEU A 7 3.60 -7.74 -9.70
N ASP A 8 4.72 -8.39 -10.03
CA ASP A 8 5.08 -8.77 -11.40
C ASP A 8 3.95 -9.60 -12.05
N GLN A 9 3.35 -10.52 -11.29
CA GLN A 9 2.23 -11.34 -11.76
C GLN A 9 0.98 -10.50 -12.04
N LEU A 10 0.63 -9.58 -11.14
CA LEU A 10 -0.53 -8.70 -11.31
C LEU A 10 -0.35 -7.79 -12.53
N ALA A 11 0.83 -7.19 -12.68
CA ALA A 11 1.15 -6.35 -13.82
C ALA A 11 1.11 -7.10 -15.15
N GLY A 12 1.65 -8.33 -15.19
CA GLY A 12 1.53 -9.21 -16.36
C GLY A 12 0.08 -9.47 -16.77
N SER A 13 -0.86 -9.47 -15.81
CA SER A 13 -2.30 -9.62 -16.10
C SER A 13 -2.96 -8.36 -16.69
N LEU A 14 -2.28 -7.21 -16.65
CA LEU A 14 -2.73 -5.91 -17.17
C LEU A 14 -2.05 -5.53 -18.49
N SER A 15 -1.45 -6.50 -19.20
CA SER A 15 -0.55 -6.30 -20.35
C SER A 15 -1.10 -5.48 -21.53
N ASP A 16 -2.42 -5.32 -21.65
CA ASP A 16 -3.06 -4.51 -22.70
C ASP A 16 -3.27 -3.04 -22.32
N VAL A 17 -2.83 -2.61 -21.13
CA VAL A 17 -2.98 -1.24 -20.64
C VAL A 17 -1.61 -0.69 -20.23
N ALA A 18 -1.32 0.55 -20.60
CA ALA A 18 -0.11 1.23 -20.13
C ALA A 18 -0.19 1.43 -18.61
N HIS A 19 0.82 0.94 -17.89
CA HIS A 19 0.93 1.09 -16.45
C HIS A 19 2.41 1.10 -16.04
N GLU A 20 2.67 1.63 -14.85
CA GLU A 20 3.97 1.59 -14.20
C GLU A 20 3.83 0.90 -12.85
N GLU A 21 4.89 0.21 -12.44
CA GLU A 21 4.92 -0.58 -11.22
C GLU A 21 6.01 -0.06 -10.30
N VAL A 22 5.68 0.08 -9.03
CA VAL A 22 6.65 0.45 -7.99
C VAL A 22 6.52 -0.53 -6.83
N VAL A 23 7.59 -1.29 -6.58
CA VAL A 23 7.66 -2.16 -5.39
C VAL A 23 7.84 -1.28 -4.16
N CYS A 24 6.80 -1.20 -3.32
CA CYS A 24 6.82 -0.41 -2.09
C CYS A 24 6.17 -1.17 -0.93
N ASP A 25 6.81 -1.11 0.25
CA ASP A 25 6.18 -1.53 1.50
C ASP A 25 5.62 -0.31 2.24
N LEU A 26 4.31 -0.10 2.14
CA LEU A 26 3.61 1.08 2.65
C LEU A 26 3.69 1.27 4.18
N ILE A 27 4.19 0.28 4.93
CA ILE A 27 4.45 0.41 6.38
C ILE A 27 5.91 0.66 6.71
N SER A 28 6.79 0.79 5.72
CA SER A 28 8.16 1.25 5.96
C SER A 28 8.14 2.76 6.24
N GLU A 29 9.01 3.20 7.15
CA GLU A 29 9.15 4.62 7.45
C GLU A 29 9.64 5.36 6.20
N GLY A 30 9.06 6.52 5.88
CA GLY A 30 9.42 7.31 4.69
C GLY A 30 8.87 6.79 3.35
N ALA A 31 8.60 5.49 3.22
CA ALA A 31 8.26 4.86 1.94
C ALA A 31 7.04 5.46 1.22
N VAL A 32 6.03 5.92 1.97
CA VAL A 32 4.86 6.61 1.40
C VAL A 32 5.27 7.94 0.73
N PHE A 33 6.13 8.72 1.39
CA PHE A 33 6.58 10.00 0.86
C PHE A 33 7.43 9.79 -0.39
N GLU A 34 8.40 8.87 -0.32
CA GLU A 34 9.27 8.53 -1.46
C GLU A 34 8.46 8.02 -2.68
N LEU A 35 7.43 7.20 -2.44
CA LEU A 35 6.54 6.72 -3.49
C LEU A 35 5.78 7.88 -4.16
N LEU A 36 5.21 8.80 -3.39
CA LEU A 36 4.47 9.93 -3.93
C LEU A 36 5.40 10.89 -4.69
N GLU A 37 6.60 11.13 -4.19
CA GLU A 37 7.62 11.94 -4.89
C GLU A 37 8.05 11.30 -6.22
N GLN A 38 8.18 9.97 -6.26
CA GLN A 38 8.53 9.23 -7.48
C GLN A 38 7.41 9.27 -8.53
N VAL A 39 6.14 9.15 -8.12
CA VAL A 39 4.98 9.16 -9.04
C VAL A 39 4.69 10.58 -9.55
N GLY A 40 4.93 11.61 -8.74
CA GLY A 40 4.72 13.01 -9.11
C GLY A 40 3.26 13.46 -8.93
N ASP A 41 2.73 14.17 -9.93
CA ASP A 41 1.38 14.75 -9.86
C ASP A 41 0.30 13.65 -9.93
N ILE A 42 -0.59 13.61 -8.92
CA ILE A 42 -1.65 12.60 -8.80
C ILE A 42 -3.02 13.28 -8.78
N ASP A 43 -3.82 13.04 -9.82
CA ASP A 43 -5.22 13.50 -9.87
C ASP A 43 -6.17 12.61 -9.03
N VAL A 44 -5.89 11.31 -9.00
CA VAL A 44 -6.75 10.31 -8.35
C VAL A 44 -5.90 9.32 -7.56
N LEU A 45 -6.12 9.26 -6.25
CA LEU A 45 -5.58 8.23 -5.39
C LEU A 45 -6.63 7.13 -5.16
N VAL A 46 -6.26 5.88 -5.43
CA VAL A 46 -7.04 4.69 -5.00
C VAL A 46 -6.25 3.99 -3.89
N PRO A 47 -6.46 4.33 -2.61
CA PRO A 47 -5.71 3.73 -1.53
C PRO A 47 -6.26 2.33 -1.24
N ASN A 48 -5.60 1.32 -1.80
CA ASN A 48 -5.94 -0.07 -1.56
C ASN A 48 -4.70 -0.84 -1.13
N ALA A 49 -4.50 -0.91 0.18
CA ALA A 49 -3.49 -1.75 0.80
C ALA A 49 -4.21 -2.67 1.78
N GLY A 50 -4.22 -3.97 1.48
CA GLY A 50 -4.93 -4.96 2.27
C GLY A 50 -3.98 -6.00 2.84
N PHE A 51 -3.80 -6.01 4.15
CA PHE A 51 -3.42 -7.24 4.85
C PHE A 51 -4.70 -7.89 5.40
N PRO A 52 -5.22 -8.95 4.74
CA PRO A 52 -6.41 -9.62 5.22
C PRO A 52 -6.07 -10.37 6.51
N LYS A 53 -6.86 -10.11 7.55
CA LYS A 53 -6.85 -10.92 8.76
C LYS A 53 -8.18 -11.63 8.91
N SER A 54 -8.08 -12.95 9.06
CA SER A 54 -9.21 -13.83 9.32
C SER A 54 -9.12 -14.36 10.76
N GLY A 55 -10.26 -14.66 11.38
CA GLY A 55 -10.32 -15.23 12.73
C GLY A 55 -10.88 -14.27 13.79
N LEU A 56 -10.98 -14.78 15.02
CA LEU A 56 -11.58 -14.06 16.14
C LEU A 56 -10.59 -13.07 16.78
N LEU A 57 -11.11 -11.96 17.31
CA LEU A 57 -10.28 -10.89 17.86
C LEU A 57 -9.50 -11.34 19.10
N GLU A 58 -10.06 -12.20 19.94
CA GLU A 58 -9.40 -12.72 21.14
C GLU A 58 -8.13 -13.54 20.86
N GLY A 59 -8.03 -14.13 19.66
CA GLY A 59 -6.86 -14.91 19.24
C GLY A 59 -5.73 -14.05 18.64
N SER A 60 -5.92 -12.74 18.60
CA SER A 60 -5.06 -11.83 17.86
C SER A 60 -3.89 -11.32 18.69
N LYS A 61 -2.67 -11.37 18.14
CA LYS A 61 -1.52 -10.72 18.78
C LYS A 61 -1.59 -9.22 18.57
N HIS A 62 -1.07 -8.46 19.55
CA HIS A 62 -1.06 -7.00 19.48
C HIS A 62 -0.26 -6.48 18.27
N ASP A 63 0.88 -7.09 17.97
CA ASP A 63 1.70 -6.71 16.82
C ASP A 63 0.99 -6.96 15.48
N GLU A 64 0.14 -7.99 15.41
CA GLU A 64 -0.67 -8.28 14.21
C GLU A 64 -1.78 -7.25 14.03
N ILE A 65 -2.42 -6.84 15.13
CA ILE A 65 -3.42 -5.75 15.13
C ILE A 65 -2.77 -4.46 14.66
N ASN A 66 -1.62 -4.10 15.25
CA ASN A 66 -0.88 -2.90 14.90
C ASN A 66 -0.47 -2.93 13.42
N ARG A 67 0.06 -4.05 12.93
CA ARG A 67 0.41 -4.20 11.51
C ARG A 67 -0.81 -4.02 10.61
N THR A 68 -1.96 -4.57 10.99
CA THR A 68 -3.21 -4.43 10.23
C THR A 68 -3.63 -2.97 10.12
N PHE A 69 -3.58 -2.20 11.22
CA PHE A 69 -3.89 -0.78 11.21
C PHE A 69 -2.89 0.04 10.39
N ARG A 70 -1.60 -0.27 10.52
CA ARG A 70 -0.56 0.44 9.75
C ARG A 70 -0.77 0.28 8.24
N VAL A 71 -1.06 -0.94 7.77
CA VAL A 71 -1.29 -1.22 6.35
C VAL A 71 -2.64 -0.64 5.88
N ASN A 72 -3.73 -0.98 6.57
CA ASN A 72 -5.09 -0.78 6.03
C ASN A 72 -5.68 0.61 6.33
N LEU A 73 -5.15 1.33 7.32
CA LEU A 73 -5.68 2.62 7.75
C LEU A 73 -4.62 3.71 7.68
N GLU A 74 -3.50 3.53 8.37
CA GLU A 74 -2.50 4.59 8.54
C GLU A 74 -1.86 5.01 7.22
N ALA A 75 -1.43 4.05 6.39
CA ALA A 75 -0.85 4.33 5.08
C ALA A 75 -1.79 5.17 4.21
N SER A 76 -3.07 4.78 4.13
CA SER A 76 -4.10 5.48 3.35
C SER A 76 -4.33 6.92 3.83
N VAL A 77 -4.36 7.14 5.15
CA VAL A 77 -4.50 8.47 5.74
C VAL A 77 -3.29 9.34 5.45
N ARG A 78 -2.07 8.80 5.59
CA ARG A 78 -0.82 9.51 5.31
C ARG A 78 -0.74 9.93 3.83
N MET A 79 -0.98 9.00 2.91
CA MET A 79 -0.98 9.30 1.45
C MET A 79 -1.96 10.43 1.13
N THR A 80 -3.20 10.32 1.63
CA THR A 80 -4.22 11.35 1.40
C THR A 80 -3.81 12.71 1.97
N ARG A 81 -3.28 12.72 3.20
CA ARG A 81 -2.85 13.97 3.86
C ARG A 81 -1.72 14.65 3.10
N ASP A 82 -0.78 13.88 2.56
CA ASP A 82 0.37 14.43 1.83
C ASP A 82 -0.05 15.02 0.48
N LEU A 83 -0.99 14.36 -0.23
CA LEU A 83 -1.53 14.85 -1.50
C LEU A 83 -2.47 16.05 -1.38
N LEU A 84 -3.12 16.26 -0.23
CA LEU A 84 -3.98 17.44 -0.01
C LEU A 84 -3.20 18.72 0.32
N LEU A 85 -1.92 18.61 0.66
CA LEU A 85 -1.07 19.73 1.07
C LEU A 85 -0.05 20.14 -0.01
N GLY A 86 0.07 19.36 -1.08
CA GLY A 86 0.72 19.76 -2.34
C GLY A 86 -0.25 20.49 -3.25
#